data_AF-A0A4Y2BJ21-F1
#
_entry.id   AF-A0A4Y2BJ21-F1
#
_cell.length_a   1.000
_cell.length_b   1.000
_cell.length_c   1.000
_cell.angle_alpha   90.00
_cell.angle_beta   90.00
_cell.angle_gamma   90.00
#
_symmetry.space_group_name_H-M   'P 1'
#
loop_
_entity.id
_entity.type
_entity.pdbx_description
1 polymer ?
#
loop_
_entity_poly.entity_id
_entity_poly.type
_entity_poly.pdbx_seq_one_letter_code
_entity_poly.pdbx_strand_id
1 'polypeptide(L)'
;MSQQEVDDSFLGKLVVELVNPGSKAYHQRLLEGDFLKMVNGYITDGLSQMDVQNIIKETGTVLSLEVERNPVQNDLEKTYTATTTLTFNGSPNYGK
;
A
#
# COMPACT_ATOMS: atom_id res chain seq x y z
N MET A 1 -0.98 -27.36 -26.44
CA MET A 1 -1.50 -26.85 -25.16
C MET A 1 -0.42 -25.98 -24.57
N SER A 2 -0.63 -24.68 -24.53
CA SER A 2 0.37 -23.70 -24.09
C SER A 2 0.51 -23.79 -22.57
N GLN A 3 1.68 -24.20 -22.09
CA GLN A 3 2.03 -24.03 -20.68
C GLN A 3 2.16 -22.52 -20.46
N GLN A 4 1.24 -21.97 -19.67
CA GLN A 4 1.40 -20.65 -19.10
C GLN A 4 2.46 -20.81 -18.02
N GLU A 5 3.71 -20.44 -18.34
CA GLU A 5 4.77 -20.30 -17.35
C GLU A 5 4.23 -19.36 -16.27
N VAL A 6 3.96 -19.92 -15.09
CA VAL A 6 3.67 -19.11 -13.93
C VAL A 6 4.97 -18.38 -13.66
N ASP A 7 4.94 -17.05 -13.72
CA ASP A 7 6.09 -16.23 -13.41
C ASP A 7 6.38 -16.38 -11.91
N ASP A 8 7.28 -17.33 -11.59
CA ASP A 8 7.66 -17.68 -10.22
C ASP A 8 8.33 -16.51 -9.48
N SER A 9 8.65 -15.41 -10.17
CA SER A 9 9.23 -14.20 -9.59
C SER A 9 8.33 -13.54 -8.52
N PHE A 10 7.09 -13.97 -8.37
CA PHE A 10 6.16 -13.51 -7.33
C PHE A 10 5.99 -14.48 -6.16
N LEU A 11 6.46 -15.73 -6.27
CA LEU A 11 6.29 -16.72 -5.20
C LEU A 11 7.16 -16.39 -3.99
N GLY A 12 6.52 -16.22 -2.83
CA GLY A 12 7.20 -15.94 -1.56
C GLY A 12 7.50 -14.46 -1.28
N LYS A 13 7.12 -13.55 -2.17
CA LYS A 13 7.20 -12.10 -1.89
C LYS A 13 6.13 -11.69 -0.88
N LEU A 14 6.49 -10.76 0.01
CA LEU A 14 5.53 -10.13 0.91
C LEU A 14 4.74 -9.06 0.15
N VAL A 15 3.42 -9.06 0.31
CA VAL A 15 2.51 -8.14 -0.37
C VAL A 15 1.87 -7.22 0.63
N VAL A 16 1.72 -5.95 0.28
CA VAL A 16 0.90 -5.00 1.05
C VAL A 16 -0.56 -5.36 0.83
N GLU A 17 -1.23 -5.96 1.81
CA GLU A 17 -2.64 -6.34 1.65
C GLU A 17 -3.59 -5.15 1.82
N LEU A 18 -3.30 -4.28 2.80
CA LEU A 18 -4.17 -3.17 3.19
C LEU A 18 -3.35 -1.94 3.56
N VAL A 19 -3.80 -0.77 3.12
CA VAL A 19 -3.26 0.52 3.56
C VAL A 19 -4.35 1.33 4.22
N ASN A 20 -4.25 1.50 5.54
CA ASN A 20 -5.23 2.27 6.31
C ASN A 20 -5.33 3.72 5.81
N PRO A 21 -6.52 4.21 5.42
CA PRO A 21 -6.72 5.60 5.00
C PRO A 21 -6.25 6.60 6.08
N GLY A 22 -5.54 7.65 5.65
CA GLY A 22 -4.99 8.67 6.56
C GLY A 22 -3.80 8.22 7.40
N SER A 23 -3.30 6.99 7.25
CA SER A 23 -2.06 6.55 7.88
C SER A 23 -0.83 7.22 7.26
N LYS A 24 0.33 7.12 7.93
CA LYS A 24 1.61 7.57 7.36
C LYS A 24 1.89 6.89 6.01
N ALA A 25 1.60 5.59 5.89
CA ALA A 25 1.79 4.84 4.65
C ALA A 25 0.90 5.36 3.51
N TYR A 26 -0.37 5.66 3.82
CA TYR A 26 -1.31 6.26 2.86
C TYR A 26 -0.79 7.60 2.31
N HIS A 27 -0.33 8.49 3.19
CA HIS A 27 0.22 9.79 2.76
C HIS A 27 1.52 9.68 1.96
N GLN A 28 2.26 8.58 2.13
CA GLN A 28 3.47 8.27 1.35
C GLN A 28 3.17 7.48 0.07
N ARG A 29 1.90 7.26 -0.26
CA ARG A 29 1.44 6.56 -1.48
C ARG A 29 1.96 5.12 -1.59
N LEU A 30 2.10 4.44 -0.45
CA LEU A 30 2.16 2.98 -0.44
C LEU A 30 0.79 2.46 -0.90
N LEU A 31 0.78 1.49 -1.80
CA LEU A 31 -0.44 0.92 -2.34
C LEU A 31 -0.62 -0.51 -1.88
N GLU A 32 -1.88 -0.89 -1.67
CA GLU A 32 -2.27 -2.30 -1.60
C GLU A 32 -1.77 -2.98 -2.87
N GLY A 33 -1.30 -4.22 -2.80
CA GLY A 33 -0.70 -5.01 -3.86
C GLY A 33 0.75 -4.66 -4.26
N ASP A 34 1.35 -3.60 -3.70
CA ASP A 34 2.80 -3.39 -3.80
C ASP A 34 3.54 -4.58 -3.15
N PHE A 35 4.64 -5.04 -3.77
CA PHE A 35 5.51 -6.07 -3.20
C PHE A 35 6.63 -5.44 -2.39
N LEU A 36 6.86 -5.95 -1.18
CA LEU A 36 7.95 -5.50 -0.34
C LEU A 36 9.28 -6.08 -0.86
N LYS A 37 10.27 -5.21 -1.10
CA LYS A 37 11.64 -5.60 -1.47
C LYS A 37 12.61 -5.43 -0.32
N MET A 38 12.48 -4.33 0.42
CA MET A 38 13.35 -4.06 1.56
C MET A 38 12.63 -3.35 2.71
N VAL A 39 13.09 -3.62 3.93
CA VAL A 39 12.65 -2.95 5.16
C VAL A 39 13.89 -2.45 5.90
N ASN A 40 14.03 -1.15 6.06
CA ASN A 40 15.20 -0.49 6.68
C ASN A 40 16.55 -0.98 6.13
N GLY A 41 16.62 -1.30 4.84
CA GLY A 41 17.82 -1.81 4.18
C GLY A 41 18.03 -3.32 4.26
N TYR A 42 17.13 -4.08 4.90
CA TYR A 42 17.12 -5.54 4.86
C TYR A 42 16.30 -6.03 3.67
N ILE A 43 16.90 -6.85 2.81
CA ILE A 43 16.20 -7.53 1.70
C ILE A 43 15.17 -8.49 2.29
N THR A 44 13.93 -8.45 1.79
CA THR A 44 12.83 -9.28 2.29
C THR A 44 12.73 -10.66 1.63
N ASP A 45 13.41 -10.87 0.51
CA ASP A 45 13.45 -12.18 -0.15
C ASP A 45 14.05 -13.24 0.78
N GLY A 46 13.28 -14.30 1.03
CA GLY A 46 13.65 -15.39 1.94
C GLY A 46 13.42 -15.09 3.43
N LEU A 47 12.97 -13.89 3.79
CA LEU A 47 12.52 -13.61 5.16
C LEU A 47 11.09 -14.08 5.37
N SER A 48 10.81 -14.62 6.55
CA SER A 48 9.43 -14.90 6.93
C SER A 48 8.70 -13.60 7.25
N GLN A 49 7.37 -13.64 7.18
CA GLN A 49 6.54 -12.53 7.66
C GLN A 49 6.86 -12.16 9.12
N MET A 50 7.22 -13.15 9.96
CA MET A 50 7.59 -12.92 11.35
C MET A 50 8.90 -12.14 11.47
N ASP A 51 9.92 -12.46 10.67
CA ASP A 51 11.20 -11.76 10.67
C ASP A 51 11.00 -10.30 10.28
N VAL A 52 10.23 -10.06 9.23
CA VAL A 52 9.89 -8.69 8.79
C VAL A 52 9.10 -7.93 9.85
N GLN A 53 8.14 -8.57 10.52
CA GLN A 53 7.43 -7.95 11.64
C GLN A 53 8.38 -7.59 12.79
N ASN A 54 9.37 -8.42 13.09
CA ASN A 54 10.34 -8.15 14.14
C ASN A 54 11.21 -6.94 13.76
N ILE A 55 11.70 -6.87 12.51
CA ILE A 55 12.42 -5.70 11.99
C ILE A 55 11.57 -4.43 12.14
N ILE A 56 10.30 -4.48 11.75
CA ILE A 56 9.38 -3.33 11.86
C ILE A 56 9.13 -2.95 13.33
N LYS A 57 8.98 -3.92 14.24
CA LYS A 57 8.75 -3.65 15.67
C LYS A 57 9.98 -3.08 16.37
N GLU A 58 11.17 -3.52 15.97
CA GLU A 58 12.45 -2.99 16.46
C GLU A 58 12.78 -1.63 15.85
N THR A 59 12.07 -1.24 14.80
CA THR A 59 12.18 0.10 14.22
C THR A 59 11.68 1.15 15.20
N GLY A 60 12.45 2.21 15.37
CA GLY A 60 12.05 3.37 16.14
C GLY A 60 10.96 4.21 15.44
N THR A 61 11.22 5.51 15.29
CA THR A 61 10.22 6.45 14.78
C THR A 61 10.11 6.51 13.25
N VAL A 62 11.09 5.96 12.54
CA VAL A 62 11.23 6.05 11.07
C VAL A 62 11.37 4.65 10.48
N LEU A 63 10.41 4.27 9.65
CA LEU A 63 10.40 3.03 8.86
C LEU A 63 10.63 3.38 7.39
N SER A 64 11.66 2.79 6.79
CA SER A 64 11.98 2.93 5.36
C SER A 64 11.61 1.65 4.63
N LEU A 65 10.79 1.75 3.59
CA LEU A 65 10.38 0.61 2.77
C LEU A 65 10.82 0.84 1.32
N GLU A 66 11.36 -0.19 0.69
CA GLU A 66 11.50 -0.25 -0.76
C GLU A 66 10.50 -1.26 -1.30
N VAL A 67 9.72 -0.85 -2.28
CA VAL A 67 8.64 -1.66 -2.85
C VAL A 67 8.76 -1.77 -4.36
N GLU A 68 8.30 -2.89 -4.89
CA GLU A 68 8.06 -3.12 -6.30
C GLU A 68 6.58 -2.89 -6.59
N ARG A 69 6.30 -1.89 -7.44
CA ARG A 69 4.91 -1.55 -7.78
C ARG A 69 4.33 -2.60 -8.70
N ASN A 70 3.21 -3.19 -8.30
CA ASN A 70 2.46 -4.08 -9.18
C ASN A 70 1.81 -3.25 -10.31
N PRO A 71 2.15 -3.47 -11.59
CA PRO A 71 1.60 -2.71 -12.69
C PRO A 71 0.08 -2.89 -12.84
N VAL A 72 -0.50 -3.97 -12.34
CA VAL A 72 -1.93 -4.29 -12.48
C VAL A 72 -2.84 -3.31 -11.71
N GLN A 73 -2.37 -2.67 -10.64
CA GLN A 73 -3.17 -1.70 -9.87
C GLN A 73 -3.07 -0.27 -10.35
N ASN A 74 -2.06 0.04 -11.18
CA ASN A 74 -1.89 1.38 -11.72
C ASN A 74 -3.04 1.79 -12.67
N ASP A 75 -3.81 0.81 -13.16
CA ASP A 75 -4.98 1.04 -14.01
C ASP A 75 -6.28 1.26 -13.20
N LEU A 76 -6.33 0.85 -11.93
CA LEU A 76 -7.51 1.08 -11.07
C LEU A 76 -7.49 2.45 -10.40
N GLU A 77 -6.33 2.99 -10.04
CA GLU A 77 -6.23 4.34 -9.43
C GLU A 77 -6.49 5.48 -10.43
N LYS A 78 -6.42 5.24 -11.75
CA LYS A 78 -6.83 6.24 -12.74
C LYS A 78 -8.34 6.44 -12.85
N THR A 79 -9.15 5.55 -12.25
CA THR A 79 -10.61 5.52 -12.50
C THR A 79 -11.45 5.90 -11.27
N TYR A 80 -10.83 6.23 -10.13
CA TYR A 80 -11.53 6.66 -8.91
C TYR A 80 -11.16 8.06 -8.44
N THR A 81 -11.14 9.06 -9.33
CA THR A 81 -11.35 10.46 -8.94
C THR A 81 -12.84 10.78 -8.92
N ALA A 82 -13.62 10.08 -8.08
CA ALA A 82 -15.00 10.50 -7.83
C ALA A 82 -14.96 11.71 -6.89
N THR A 83 -15.12 12.90 -7.47
CA THR A 83 -15.33 14.14 -6.72
C THR A 83 -16.64 14.03 -5.96
N THR A 84 -16.58 13.68 -4.68
CA THR A 84 -17.74 13.82 -3.80
C THR A 84 -17.77 15.25 -3.28
N THR A 85 -18.67 16.05 -3.84
CA THR A 85 -19.08 17.33 -3.25
C THR A 85 -19.92 17.02 -2.02
N LEU A 86 -19.37 17.26 -0.83
CA LEU A 86 -20.15 17.27 0.41
C LEU A 86 -21.01 18.54 0.42
N THR A 87 -22.27 18.44 0.00
CA THR A 87 -23.23 19.53 0.14
C THR A 87 -23.71 19.59 1.60
N PHE A 88 -23.21 20.58 2.35
CA PHE A 88 -23.80 20.94 3.63
C PHE A 88 -25.12 21.68 3.36
N ASN A 89 -26.26 21.00 3.49
CA ASN A 89 -27.57 21.64 3.53
C ASN A 89 -27.76 22.34 4.89
N GLY A 90 -26.97 23.37 5.14
CA GLY A 90 -27.23 24.34 6.20
C GLY A 90 -28.04 25.48 5.61
N SER A 91 -29.35 25.50 5.85
CA SER A 91 -30.17 26.68 5.58
C SER A 91 -29.57 27.89 6.31
N PRO A 92 -29.42 29.07 5.69
CA PRO A 92 -28.99 30.26 6.39
C PRO A 92 -30.09 30.67 7.37
N ASN A 93 -29.85 30.46 8.67
CA ASN A 93 -30.68 31.05 9.70
C ASN A 93 -30.27 32.52 9.82
N TYR A 94 -30.91 33.38 9.03
CA TYR A 94 -30.82 34.83 9.18
C TYR A 94 -31.47 35.19 10.51
N GLY A 95 -30.65 35.63 11.46
CA GLY A 95 -31.08 35.92 12.82
C GLY A 95 -32.20 36.96 12.92
N LYS A 96 -32.85 36.93 14.09
CA LYS A 96 -33.20 38.12 14.84
C LYS A 96 -32.80 37.89 16.30
#